data_AF-A0A845W7F3-F1
#
_entry.id   AF-A0A845W7F3-F1
#
_cell.length_a   1.000
_cell.length_b   1.000
_cell.length_c   1.000
_cell.angle_alpha   90.00
_cell.angle_beta   90.00
_cell.angle_gamma   90.00
#
_symmetry.space_group_name_H-M   'P 1'
#
loop_
_entity.id
_entity.type
_entity.pdbx_description
1 polymer ?
#
loop_
_entity_poly.entity_id
_entity_poly.type
_entity_poly.pdbx_seq_one_letter_code
_entity_poly.pdbx_strand_id
1 'polypeptide(L)'
;SQNSRQWQETLLEELNTQIESSEVLLRAVLVQGREYSENNPSYLIIKINHAISDALSSIELYSEILTYCSKIISGEPVVPVPNLPKLPPVDELLPPSTKGFRGNINKLLFILRLLFKNIWRQPKGLSFEKTVPLELRRTGNVYRQLDAEVTKELILRCRQEKTTVQAALCAALIFATAIKIGSGKKKYVSCWIPVDLRKHLKPVIDNKNMVLLVSSITSFHTLDTNTSFWKLAREVRQQVEVGLKRGDMFTGVLMYKKMFELGLTRRDQAPQTVAISNIGRVNIPRVYGQFELSEISFASAQAMFGGIVLANVTTFEGKMFLHFPFSKPAISQETMETLVDSFLSYLVDASKGKISPWAS
;
A
#
# COMPACT_ATOMS: atom_id res chain seq x y z
N SER A 1 20.85 1.14 -17.49
CA SER A 1 21.13 0.14 -18.54
C SER A 1 19.81 -0.40 -19.06
N GLN A 2 19.74 -0.97 -20.27
CA GLN A 2 18.47 -1.43 -20.88
C GLN A 2 17.71 -2.45 -20.02
N ASN A 3 18.43 -3.27 -19.22
CA ASN A 3 17.85 -4.19 -18.22
C ASN A 3 17.15 -3.48 -17.05
N SER A 4 17.56 -2.27 -16.67
CA SER A 4 16.96 -1.56 -15.52
C SER A 4 15.53 -1.09 -15.79
N ARG A 5 15.09 -1.06 -17.06
CA ARG A 5 13.71 -0.75 -17.45
C ARG A 5 12.89 -1.99 -17.81
N GLN A 6 13.53 -3.06 -18.26
CA GLN A 6 12.85 -4.28 -18.72
C GLN A 6 11.95 -4.89 -17.64
N TRP A 7 12.42 -5.00 -16.39
CA TRP A 7 11.60 -5.54 -15.31
C TRP A 7 10.37 -4.67 -15.00
N GLN A 8 10.47 -3.34 -15.17
CA GLN A 8 9.35 -2.43 -14.96
C GLN A 8 8.29 -2.58 -16.06
N GLU A 9 8.73 -2.81 -17.30
CA GLU A 9 7.86 -3.13 -18.42
C GLU A 9 7.14 -4.46 -18.20
N THR A 10 7.86 -5.51 -17.80
CA THR A 10 7.26 -6.81 -17.45
C THR A 10 6.30 -6.69 -16.26
N LEU A 11 6.65 -5.93 -15.22
CA LEU A 11 5.74 -5.66 -14.10
C LEU A 11 4.45 -4.98 -14.57
N LEU A 12 4.56 -3.97 -15.44
CA LEU A 12 3.40 -3.27 -15.99
C LEU A 12 2.55 -4.18 -16.89
N GLU A 13 3.17 -5.06 -17.67
CA GLU A 13 2.47 -6.08 -18.45
C GLU A 13 1.68 -6.99 -17.51
N GLU A 14 2.34 -7.57 -16.50
CA GLU A 14 1.71 -8.45 -15.52
C GLU A 14 0.56 -7.78 -14.77
N LEU A 15 0.70 -6.52 -14.36
CA LEU A 15 -0.38 -5.74 -13.71
C LEU A 15 -1.61 -5.52 -14.60
N ASN A 16 -1.48 -5.68 -15.91
CA ASN A 16 -2.55 -5.47 -16.89
C ASN A 16 -3.02 -6.76 -17.58
N THR A 17 -2.29 -7.86 -17.42
CA THR A 17 -2.73 -9.17 -17.88
C THR A 17 -3.62 -9.81 -16.81
N GLN A 18 -4.87 -10.10 -17.17
CA GLN A 18 -5.81 -10.81 -16.31
C GLN A 18 -5.29 -12.18 -15.87
N ILE A 19 -5.61 -12.56 -14.64
CA ILE A 19 -5.46 -13.95 -14.18
C ILE A 19 -6.77 -14.67 -14.50
N GLU A 20 -6.70 -15.79 -15.23
CA GLU A 20 -7.82 -16.72 -15.39
C GLU A 20 -8.06 -17.46 -14.07
N SER A 21 -8.77 -16.81 -13.15
CA SER A 21 -8.85 -17.22 -11.74
C SER A 21 -9.56 -18.55 -11.49
N SER A 22 -10.22 -19.11 -12.51
CA SER A 22 -10.76 -20.47 -12.46
C SER A 22 -9.68 -21.54 -12.58
N GLU A 23 -8.56 -21.24 -13.25
CA GLU A 23 -7.49 -22.20 -13.55
C GLU A 23 -6.24 -21.94 -12.68
N VAL A 24 -5.88 -20.68 -12.51
CA VAL A 24 -4.62 -20.28 -11.88
C VAL A 24 -4.83 -19.09 -10.96
N LEU A 25 -4.18 -19.08 -9.80
CA LEU A 25 -4.25 -17.96 -8.85
C LEU A 25 -2.91 -17.26 -8.65
N LEU A 26 -1.84 -17.79 -9.26
CA LEU A 26 -0.48 -17.28 -9.18
C LEU A 26 0.29 -17.53 -10.48
N ARG A 27 1.00 -16.52 -10.98
CA ARG A 27 1.92 -16.63 -12.13
C ARG A 27 3.27 -16.05 -11.72
N ALA A 28 4.35 -16.74 -12.06
CA ALA A 28 5.72 -16.27 -11.83
C ALA A 28 6.42 -16.02 -13.17
N VAL A 29 7.16 -14.92 -13.26
CA VAL A 29 8.01 -14.57 -14.40
C VAL A 29 9.40 -14.23 -13.88
N LEU A 30 10.42 -14.79 -14.51
CA LEU A 30 11.82 -14.47 -14.21
C LEU A 30 12.39 -13.63 -15.35
N VAL A 31 12.73 -12.38 -15.05
CA VAL A 31 13.48 -11.51 -15.96
C VAL A 31 14.96 -11.69 -15.63
N GLN A 32 15.68 -12.44 -16.47
CA GLN A 32 17.07 -12.79 -16.22
C GLN A 32 18.01 -11.63 -16.58
N GLY A 33 18.97 -11.37 -15.68
CA GLY A 33 20.13 -10.56 -16.00
C GLY A 33 20.99 -11.26 -17.05
N ARG A 34 21.66 -10.48 -17.93
CA ARG A 34 22.49 -11.05 -19.01
C ARG A 34 23.74 -11.76 -18.47
N GLU A 35 24.24 -11.34 -17.33
CA GLU A 35 25.42 -11.88 -16.65
C GLU A 35 25.21 -11.84 -15.13
N TYR A 36 25.75 -12.80 -14.39
CA TYR A 36 25.71 -12.79 -12.93
C TYR A 36 26.63 -11.70 -12.38
N SER A 37 26.07 -10.54 -12.05
CA SER A 37 26.80 -9.45 -11.38
C SER A 37 25.81 -8.55 -10.63
N GLU A 38 26.30 -7.78 -9.65
CA GLU A 38 25.48 -6.78 -8.94
C GLU A 38 24.83 -5.77 -9.90
N ASN A 39 25.46 -5.50 -11.05
CA ASN A 39 24.96 -4.57 -12.06
C ASN A 39 23.94 -5.18 -13.03
N ASN A 40 23.75 -6.50 -12.98
CA ASN A 40 22.82 -7.26 -13.82
C ASN A 40 21.98 -8.23 -12.96
N PRO A 41 21.18 -7.73 -12.02
CA PRO A 41 20.31 -8.59 -11.21
C PRO A 41 19.23 -9.24 -12.07
N SER A 42 18.78 -10.41 -11.62
CA SER A 42 17.55 -11.04 -12.12
C SER A 42 16.36 -10.62 -11.25
N TYR A 43 15.18 -10.47 -11.87
CA TYR A 43 13.96 -10.09 -11.17
C TYR A 43 12.94 -11.24 -11.25
N LEU A 44 12.54 -11.77 -10.10
CA LEU A 44 11.42 -12.70 -9.99
C LEU A 44 10.16 -11.89 -9.69
N ILE A 45 9.20 -11.90 -10.63
CA ILE A 45 7.92 -11.21 -10.51
C ILE A 45 6.84 -12.26 -10.33
N ILE A 46 6.18 -12.26 -9.17
CA ILE A 46 5.05 -13.13 -8.86
C ILE A 46 3.77 -12.30 -8.81
N LYS A 47 2.86 -12.57 -9.74
CA LYS A 47 1.51 -12.01 -9.76
C LYS A 47 0.57 -12.98 -9.07
N ILE A 48 -0.18 -12.50 -8.08
CA ILE A 48 -1.06 -13.33 -7.24
C ILE A 48 -2.46 -12.70 -7.22
N ASN A 49 -3.49 -13.53 -7.31
CA ASN A 49 -4.85 -13.09 -7.07
C ASN A 49 -4.99 -12.60 -5.62
N HIS A 50 -5.35 -11.33 -5.45
CA HIS A 50 -5.38 -10.68 -4.14
C HIS A 50 -6.41 -11.30 -3.18
N ALA A 51 -7.37 -12.09 -3.67
CA ALA A 51 -8.33 -12.82 -2.84
C ALA A 51 -7.68 -13.89 -1.94
N ILE A 52 -6.48 -14.37 -2.30
CA ILE A 52 -5.78 -15.44 -1.56
C ILE A 52 -4.47 -14.98 -0.90
N SER A 53 -4.06 -13.73 -1.08
CA SER A 53 -2.80 -13.23 -0.52
C SER A 53 -2.88 -11.75 -0.20
N ASP A 54 -2.10 -11.32 0.78
CA ASP A 54 -1.75 -9.93 1.00
C ASP A 54 -0.24 -9.73 0.94
N ALA A 55 0.22 -8.49 1.09
CA ALA A 55 1.63 -8.16 0.91
C ALA A 55 2.57 -8.91 1.88
N LEU A 56 2.13 -9.24 3.09
CA LEU A 56 2.96 -9.97 4.05
C LEU A 56 3.10 -11.44 3.66
N SER A 57 1.99 -12.10 3.30
CA SER A 57 2.02 -13.47 2.78
C SER A 57 2.85 -13.58 1.49
N SER A 58 2.73 -12.59 0.60
CA SER A 58 3.50 -12.58 -0.64
C SER A 58 5.01 -12.45 -0.41
N ILE A 59 5.44 -11.70 0.62
CA ILE A 59 6.86 -11.58 0.99
C ILE A 59 7.40 -12.85 1.61
N GLU A 60 6.62 -13.49 2.48
CA GLU A 60 6.97 -14.79 3.05
C GLU A 60 7.17 -15.82 1.95
N LEU A 61 6.31 -15.81 0.92
CA LEU A 61 6.46 -16.67 -0.24
C LEU A 61 7.81 -16.48 -0.96
N TYR A 62 8.28 -15.24 -1.15
CA TYR A 62 9.61 -15.01 -1.73
C TYR A 62 10.74 -15.57 -0.85
N SER A 63 10.65 -15.38 0.47
CA SER A 63 11.62 -15.91 1.43
C SER A 63 11.68 -17.44 1.38
N GLU A 64 10.53 -18.11 1.34
CA GLU A 64 10.45 -19.57 1.23
C GLU A 64 10.99 -20.06 -0.13
N ILE A 65 10.61 -19.43 -1.25
CA ILE A 65 11.14 -19.78 -2.59
C ILE A 65 12.67 -19.73 -2.59
N LEU A 66 13.27 -18.63 -2.13
CA LEU A 66 14.72 -18.48 -2.10
C LEU A 66 15.39 -19.49 -1.15
N THR A 67 14.76 -19.79 -0.02
CA THR A 67 15.21 -20.83 0.92
C THR A 67 15.25 -22.20 0.24
N TYR A 68 14.19 -22.60 -0.47
CA TYR A 68 14.17 -23.88 -1.18
C TYR A 68 15.14 -23.92 -2.36
N CYS A 69 15.30 -22.83 -3.10
CA CYS A 69 16.33 -22.74 -4.13
C CYS A 69 17.74 -22.97 -3.55
N SER A 70 18.05 -22.37 -2.39
CA SER A 70 19.32 -22.57 -1.70
C SER A 70 19.53 -24.03 -1.26
N LYS A 71 18.48 -24.68 -0.73
CA LYS A 71 18.52 -26.10 -0.33
C LYS A 71 18.80 -27.02 -1.51
N ILE A 72 18.08 -26.81 -2.62
CA ILE A 72 18.24 -27.58 -3.87
C ILE A 72 19.68 -27.48 -4.38
N ILE A 73 20.25 -26.27 -4.42
CA ILE A 73 21.64 -26.05 -4.86
C ILE A 73 22.64 -26.74 -3.94
N SER A 74 22.38 -26.73 -2.62
CA SER A 74 23.27 -27.33 -1.62
C SER A 74 23.17 -28.86 -1.56
N GLY A 75 22.32 -29.48 -2.38
CA GLY A 75 22.08 -30.92 -2.37
C GLY A 75 21.33 -31.40 -1.11
N GLU A 76 20.72 -30.48 -0.36
CA GLU A 76 19.91 -30.85 0.80
C GLU A 76 18.60 -31.54 0.34
N PRO A 77 18.17 -32.62 1.01
CA PRO A 77 16.91 -33.26 0.68
C PRO A 77 15.73 -32.31 0.94
N VAL A 78 14.94 -32.04 -0.11
CA VAL A 78 13.69 -31.28 0.00
C VAL A 78 12.59 -32.22 0.49
N VAL A 79 12.34 -32.19 1.79
CA VAL A 79 11.29 -32.99 2.43
C VAL A 79 9.91 -32.35 2.18
N PRO A 80 8.85 -33.14 1.94
CA PRO A 80 7.49 -32.61 1.86
C PRO A 80 7.12 -31.77 3.09
N VAL A 81 6.61 -30.57 2.84
CA VAL A 81 6.17 -29.65 3.89
C VAL A 81 4.75 -30.01 4.32
N PRO A 82 4.44 -30.10 5.62
CA PRO A 82 3.07 -30.32 6.06
C PRO A 82 2.17 -29.16 5.64
N ASN A 83 0.95 -29.48 5.22
CA ASN A 83 -0.06 -28.47 4.92
C ASN A 83 -0.41 -27.68 6.19
N LEU A 84 -0.51 -26.37 6.06
CA LEU A 84 -1.04 -25.53 7.13
C LEU A 84 -2.53 -25.82 7.35
N PRO A 85 -3.04 -25.71 8.59
CA PRO A 85 -4.46 -25.88 8.86
C PRO A 85 -5.27 -24.83 8.11
N LYS A 86 -6.41 -25.25 7.57
CA LYS A 86 -7.36 -24.32 6.94
C LYS A 86 -7.86 -23.33 7.99
N LEU A 87 -7.72 -22.04 7.71
CA LEU A 87 -8.27 -21.01 8.58
C LEU A 87 -9.80 -20.97 8.47
N PRO A 88 -10.50 -20.70 9.59
CA PRO A 88 -11.92 -20.41 9.53
C PRO A 88 -12.18 -19.07 8.82
N PRO A 89 -13.43 -18.80 8.42
CA PRO A 89 -13.83 -17.50 7.87
C PRO A 89 -13.40 -16.33 8.76
N VAL A 90 -13.00 -15.21 8.13
CA VAL A 90 -12.43 -14.06 8.86
C VAL A 90 -13.38 -13.49 9.91
N ASP A 91 -14.69 -13.56 9.69
CA ASP A 91 -15.73 -13.10 10.62
C ASP A 91 -15.80 -13.94 11.91
N GLU A 92 -15.41 -15.22 11.85
CA GLU A 92 -15.28 -16.07 13.04
C GLU A 92 -14.07 -15.66 13.88
N LEU A 93 -12.97 -15.25 13.22
CA LEU A 93 -11.72 -14.81 13.85
C LEU A 93 -11.80 -13.42 14.51
N LEU A 94 -12.85 -12.65 14.21
CA LEU A 94 -13.04 -11.32 14.78
C LEU A 94 -13.33 -11.38 16.30
N PRO A 95 -12.89 -10.37 17.07
CA PRO A 95 -13.08 -10.37 18.51
C PRO A 95 -14.56 -10.29 18.91
N PRO A 96 -14.96 -10.78 20.10
CA PRO A 96 -16.36 -10.75 20.54
C PRO A 96 -17.04 -9.38 20.51
N SER A 97 -16.27 -8.29 20.61
CA SER A 97 -16.77 -6.91 20.50
C SER A 97 -17.40 -6.56 19.14
N THR A 98 -17.17 -7.37 18.12
CA THR A 98 -17.75 -7.21 16.77
C THR A 98 -19.01 -8.04 16.57
N LYS A 99 -19.36 -8.90 17.52
CA LYS A 99 -20.47 -9.87 17.43
C LYS A 99 -21.70 -9.39 18.20
N GLY A 100 -22.88 -9.88 17.80
CA GLY A 100 -24.16 -9.62 18.47
C GLY A 100 -24.55 -8.13 18.54
N PHE A 101 -25.33 -7.79 19.57
CA PHE A 101 -25.87 -6.44 19.77
C PHE A 101 -24.79 -5.35 19.88
N ARG A 102 -23.70 -5.63 20.62
CA ARG A 102 -22.56 -4.71 20.77
C ARG A 102 -21.88 -4.43 19.42
N GLY A 103 -21.67 -5.47 18.61
CA GLY A 103 -21.14 -5.34 17.26
C GLY A 103 -22.00 -4.45 16.36
N ASN A 104 -23.32 -4.63 16.42
CA ASN A 104 -24.26 -3.81 15.65
C ASN A 104 -24.22 -2.33 16.04
N ILE A 105 -24.13 -2.02 17.34
CA ILE A 105 -23.95 -0.64 17.81
C ILE A 105 -22.63 -0.05 17.30
N ASN A 106 -21.52 -0.79 17.43
CA ASN A 106 -20.21 -0.34 16.96
C ASN A 106 -20.20 -0.04 15.46
N LYS A 107 -20.86 -0.90 14.67
CA LYS A 107 -21.04 -0.72 13.22
C LYS A 107 -21.87 0.51 12.90
N LEU A 108 -23.01 0.71 13.58
CA LEU A 108 -23.86 1.89 13.40
C LEU A 108 -23.09 3.18 13.73
N LEU A 109 -22.42 3.21 14.88
CA LEU A 109 -21.60 4.37 15.29
C LEU A 109 -20.47 4.64 14.30
N PHE A 110 -19.83 3.60 13.75
CA PHE A 110 -18.82 3.76 12.71
C PHE A 110 -19.40 4.39 11.44
N ILE A 111 -20.54 3.88 10.96
CA ILE A 111 -21.22 4.41 9.77
C ILE A 111 -21.62 5.87 9.98
N LEU A 112 -22.25 6.20 11.11
CA LEU A 112 -22.65 7.57 11.44
C LEU A 112 -21.45 8.52 11.48
N ARG A 113 -20.33 8.09 12.09
CA ARG A 113 -19.08 8.87 12.10
C ARG A 113 -18.53 9.09 10.69
N LEU A 114 -18.54 8.05 9.86
CA LEU A 114 -18.04 8.13 8.49
C LEU A 114 -18.91 9.05 7.63
N LEU A 115 -20.24 8.92 7.72
CA LEU A 115 -21.19 9.79 7.02
C LEU A 115 -21.04 11.23 7.48
N PHE A 116 -20.96 11.49 8.79
CA PHE A 116 -20.75 12.82 9.33
C PHE A 116 -19.46 13.45 8.80
N LYS A 117 -18.34 12.71 8.81
CA LYS A 117 -17.07 13.20 8.26
C LYS A 117 -17.16 13.46 6.76
N ASN A 118 -17.83 12.60 6.00
CA ASN A 118 -18.01 12.77 4.56
C ASN A 118 -18.91 13.97 4.22
N ILE A 119 -20.00 14.18 4.95
CA ILE A 119 -20.93 15.31 4.73
C ILE A 119 -20.27 16.63 5.13
N TRP A 120 -19.60 16.67 6.28
CA TRP A 120 -19.01 17.90 6.82
C TRP A 120 -17.73 18.31 6.07
N ARG A 121 -16.89 17.33 5.70
CA ARG A 121 -15.58 17.60 5.09
C ARG A 121 -15.55 17.44 3.59
N GLN A 122 -16.41 16.60 2.99
CA GLN A 122 -16.44 16.33 1.55
C GLN A 122 -15.03 16.17 0.94
N PRO A 123 -14.23 15.19 1.43
CA PRO A 123 -12.88 15.02 0.94
C PRO A 123 -12.90 14.76 -0.57
N LYS A 124 -11.99 15.41 -1.30
CA LYS A 124 -11.88 15.28 -2.76
C LYS A 124 -10.62 14.51 -3.11
N GLY A 125 -10.72 13.60 -4.08
CA GLY A 125 -9.55 13.06 -4.76
C GLY A 125 -9.12 13.92 -5.94
N LEU A 126 -8.19 13.40 -6.73
CA LEU A 126 -7.84 13.99 -8.00
C LEU A 126 -9.03 13.95 -8.95
N SER A 127 -9.19 15.03 -9.71
CA SER A 127 -10.10 15.05 -10.86
C SER A 127 -9.61 14.09 -11.94
N PHE A 128 -10.54 13.51 -12.67
CA PHE A 128 -10.22 12.65 -13.80
C PHE A 128 -9.85 13.53 -14.99
N GLU A 129 -8.70 13.28 -15.60
CA GLU A 129 -8.29 13.93 -16.85
C GLU A 129 -9.10 13.38 -18.02
N LYS A 130 -9.37 12.06 -18.01
CA LYS A 130 -10.24 11.39 -18.98
C LYS A 130 -11.10 10.32 -18.30
N THR A 131 -12.40 10.37 -18.54
CA THR A 131 -13.33 9.34 -18.08
C THR A 131 -13.61 8.37 -19.21
N VAL A 132 -13.28 7.09 -19.01
CA VAL A 132 -13.53 5.99 -19.96
C VAL A 132 -14.13 4.78 -19.23
N PRO A 133 -14.83 3.87 -19.95
CA PRO A 133 -15.29 2.59 -19.42
C PRO A 133 -14.16 1.78 -18.76
N LEU A 134 -14.50 0.90 -17.81
CA LEU A 134 -13.50 0.17 -17.02
C LEU A 134 -12.62 -0.73 -17.87
N GLU A 135 -13.19 -1.29 -18.93
CA GLU A 135 -12.56 -2.22 -19.86
C GLU A 135 -11.45 -1.54 -20.69
N LEU A 136 -11.50 -0.21 -20.80
CA LEU A 136 -10.51 0.62 -21.47
C LEU A 136 -9.48 1.21 -20.49
N ARG A 137 -9.62 0.96 -19.18
CA ARG A 137 -8.66 1.40 -18.18
C ARG A 137 -7.54 0.38 -18.04
N ARG A 138 -6.35 0.90 -17.77
CA ARG A 138 -5.17 0.08 -17.49
C ARG A 138 -4.37 0.67 -16.33
N THR A 139 -3.64 -0.18 -15.62
CA THR A 139 -2.73 0.23 -14.56
C THR A 139 -1.47 0.85 -15.18
N GLY A 140 -1.20 2.11 -14.86
CA GLY A 140 0.14 2.70 -14.95
C GLY A 140 0.87 2.56 -13.62
N ASN A 141 2.18 2.82 -13.61
CA ASN A 141 2.98 2.82 -12.38
C ASN A 141 4.11 3.85 -12.50
N VAL A 142 4.42 4.52 -11.38
CA VAL A 142 5.66 5.27 -11.20
C VAL A 142 6.46 4.58 -10.10
N TYR A 143 7.70 4.20 -10.40
CA TYR A 143 8.61 3.60 -9.42
C TYR A 143 9.66 4.61 -8.96
N ARG A 144 9.94 4.62 -7.66
CA ARG A 144 10.97 5.44 -7.02
C ARG A 144 11.64 4.67 -5.89
N GLN A 145 12.86 5.06 -5.56
CA GLN A 145 13.63 4.54 -4.45
C GLN A 145 14.16 5.71 -3.61
N LEU A 146 14.14 5.56 -2.29
CA LEU A 146 14.98 6.36 -1.39
C LEU A 146 16.13 5.49 -0.90
N ASP A 147 17.35 6.02 -1.01
CA ASP A 147 18.55 5.32 -0.56
C ASP A 147 18.61 5.20 0.96
N ALA A 148 19.57 4.40 1.44
CA ALA A 148 19.66 4.03 2.84
C ALA A 148 19.90 5.23 3.76
N GLU A 149 20.69 6.20 3.29
CA GLU A 149 21.01 7.44 3.99
C GLU A 149 19.75 8.28 4.21
N VAL A 150 19.02 8.57 3.14
CA VAL A 150 17.79 9.39 3.19
C VAL A 150 16.71 8.68 4.01
N THR A 151 16.55 7.37 3.83
CA THR A 151 15.60 6.57 4.60
C THR A 151 15.92 6.60 6.10
N LYS A 152 17.21 6.46 6.46
CA LYS A 152 17.66 6.57 7.85
C LYS A 152 17.40 7.95 8.45
N GLU A 153 17.71 9.02 7.72
CA GLU A 153 17.42 10.39 8.14
C GLU A 153 15.93 10.61 8.39
N LEU A 154 15.07 10.14 7.46
CA LEU A 154 13.63 10.24 7.61
C LEU A 154 13.13 9.50 8.86
N ILE A 155 13.63 8.29 9.12
CA ILE A 155 13.30 7.52 10.33
C ILE A 155 13.70 8.29 11.59
N LEU A 156 14.92 8.83 11.63
CA LEU A 156 15.43 9.60 12.77
C LEU A 156 14.59 10.85 13.00
N ARG A 157 14.26 11.59 11.93
CA ARG A 157 13.43 12.78 12.02
C ARG A 157 12.02 12.46 12.50
N CYS A 158 11.39 11.40 12.01
CA CYS A 158 10.07 10.97 12.48
C CYS A 158 10.07 10.72 13.99
N ARG A 159 11.13 10.11 14.54
CA ARG A 159 11.29 9.90 15.99
C ARG A 159 11.40 11.23 16.75
N GLN A 160 12.23 12.15 16.27
CA GLN A 160 12.38 13.49 16.86
C GLN A 160 11.05 14.26 16.89
N GLU A 161 10.28 14.16 15.80
CA GLU A 161 8.97 14.80 15.63
C GLU A 161 7.82 14.05 16.31
N LYS A 162 8.14 12.99 17.07
CA LYS A 162 7.22 12.14 17.83
C LYS A 162 6.10 11.59 16.94
N THR A 163 6.44 11.14 15.74
CA THR A 163 5.51 10.52 14.79
C THR A 163 6.08 9.24 14.18
N THR A 164 5.39 8.66 13.20
CA THR A 164 5.82 7.44 12.49
C THR A 164 6.15 7.75 11.03
N VAL A 165 6.98 6.91 10.41
CA VAL A 165 7.27 6.97 8.96
C VAL A 165 5.97 6.86 8.16
N GLN A 166 5.05 5.97 8.55
CA GLN A 166 3.73 5.86 7.92
C GLN A 166 3.01 7.21 7.88
N ALA A 167 2.98 7.92 8.99
CA ALA A 167 2.27 9.18 9.08
C ALA A 167 2.97 10.31 8.31
N ALA A 168 4.31 10.29 8.22
CA ALA A 168 5.08 11.20 7.36
C ALA A 168 4.81 10.95 5.87
N LEU A 169 4.77 9.68 5.44
CA LEU A 169 4.38 9.28 4.09
C LEU A 169 2.97 9.77 3.75
N CYS A 170 2.01 9.57 4.66
CA CYS A 170 0.65 10.10 4.50
C CYS A 170 0.65 11.62 4.36
N ALA A 171 1.38 12.36 5.21
CA ALA A 171 1.44 13.82 5.15
C ALA A 171 2.03 14.33 3.83
N ALA A 172 3.12 13.71 3.35
CA ALA A 172 3.74 14.05 2.08
C ALA A 172 2.79 13.81 0.90
N LEU A 173 2.08 12.67 0.87
CA LEU A 173 1.18 12.36 -0.23
C LEU A 173 -0.08 13.23 -0.20
N ILE A 174 -0.57 13.55 1.00
CA ILE A 174 -1.63 14.53 1.20
C ILE A 174 -1.20 15.90 0.65
N PHE A 175 -0.01 16.40 1.01
CA PHE A 175 0.49 17.70 0.57
C PHE A 175 0.64 17.75 -0.96
N ALA A 176 1.31 16.75 -1.54
CA ALA A 176 1.52 16.65 -3.00
C ALA A 176 0.19 16.56 -3.76
N THR A 177 -0.75 15.75 -3.29
CA THR A 177 -2.07 15.60 -3.92
C THR A 177 -2.92 16.86 -3.77
N ALA A 178 -2.92 17.49 -2.59
CA ALA A 178 -3.77 18.65 -2.29
C ALA A 178 -3.50 19.87 -3.19
N ILE A 179 -2.27 20.04 -3.67
CA ILE A 179 -1.90 21.08 -4.65
C ILE A 179 -2.69 20.90 -5.96
N LYS A 180 -2.94 19.65 -6.37
CA LYS A 180 -3.66 19.33 -7.61
C LYS A 180 -5.19 19.29 -7.43
N ILE A 181 -5.70 19.41 -6.21
CA ILE A 181 -7.15 19.35 -5.93
C ILE A 181 -7.78 20.74 -6.02
N GLY A 182 -8.23 21.12 -7.22
CA GLY A 182 -9.09 22.29 -7.49
C GLY A 182 -8.57 23.65 -7.00
N SER A 183 -9.36 24.71 -7.14
CA SER A 183 -9.05 26.05 -6.60
C SER A 183 -9.81 26.29 -5.30
N GLY A 184 -9.12 26.74 -4.25
CA GLY A 184 -9.75 27.02 -2.95
C GLY A 184 -8.74 27.13 -1.82
N LYS A 185 -8.96 28.09 -0.91
CA LYS A 185 -8.07 28.39 0.22
C LYS A 185 -7.95 27.25 1.24
N LYS A 186 -8.96 26.37 1.31
CA LYS A 186 -8.97 25.19 2.18
C LYS A 186 -9.20 23.93 1.34
N LYS A 187 -8.42 22.89 1.61
CA LYS A 187 -8.59 21.57 1.00
C LYS A 187 -9.03 20.59 2.06
N TYR A 188 -10.03 19.77 1.72
CA TYR A 188 -10.45 18.67 2.57
C TYR A 188 -10.03 17.38 1.92
N VAL A 189 -9.33 16.55 2.70
CA VAL A 189 -8.69 15.35 2.17
C VAL A 189 -8.89 14.19 3.13
N SER A 190 -8.85 12.99 2.57
CA SER A 190 -8.85 11.74 3.33
C SER A 190 -7.67 10.87 2.97
N CYS A 191 -7.15 10.15 3.96
CA CYS A 191 -6.06 9.20 3.75
C CYS A 191 -6.48 7.82 4.23
N TRP A 192 -6.50 6.88 3.29
CA TRP A 192 -6.83 5.48 3.51
C TRP A 192 -5.56 4.67 3.81
N ILE A 193 -5.56 4.00 4.95
CA ILE A 193 -4.37 3.36 5.49
C ILE A 193 -4.71 1.89 5.75
N PRO A 194 -4.24 0.96 4.90
CA PRO A 194 -4.31 -0.47 5.16
C PRO A 194 -3.70 -0.84 6.50
N VAL A 195 -4.30 -1.81 7.17
CA VAL A 195 -3.83 -2.38 8.45
C VAL A 195 -3.87 -3.89 8.38
N ASP A 196 -2.76 -4.52 8.76
CA ASP A 196 -2.67 -5.97 8.96
C ASP A 196 -3.53 -6.40 10.14
N LEU A 197 -4.39 -7.40 9.90
CA LEU A 197 -5.29 -7.95 10.90
C LEU A 197 -4.66 -9.07 11.72
N ARG A 198 -3.58 -9.72 11.26
CA ARG A 198 -3.02 -10.95 11.86
C ARG A 198 -2.85 -10.86 13.38
N LYS A 199 -2.24 -9.77 13.85
CA LYS A 199 -1.98 -9.49 15.28
C LYS A 199 -3.22 -9.03 16.09
N HIS A 200 -4.35 -8.82 15.43
CA HIS A 200 -5.60 -8.33 16.01
C HIS A 200 -6.70 -9.39 16.06
N LEU A 201 -6.46 -10.58 15.50
CA LEU A 201 -7.37 -11.73 15.52
C LEU A 201 -7.06 -12.66 16.69
N LYS A 202 -8.01 -13.54 16.99
CA LYS A 202 -7.84 -14.62 17.97
C LYS A 202 -8.22 -15.97 17.34
N PRO A 203 -7.27 -16.91 17.17
CA PRO A 203 -5.84 -16.80 17.46
C PRO A 203 -5.12 -15.79 16.56
N VAL A 204 -3.92 -15.38 16.97
CA VAL A 204 -3.01 -14.61 16.09
C VAL A 204 -2.63 -15.50 14.92
N ILE A 205 -2.66 -14.93 13.71
CA ILE A 205 -2.36 -15.66 12.46
C ILE A 205 -0.92 -15.38 12.03
N ASP A 206 -0.17 -16.43 11.71
CA ASP A 206 1.21 -16.33 11.27
C ASP A 206 1.32 -15.88 9.79
N ASN A 207 2.40 -15.19 9.42
CA ASN A 207 2.67 -14.73 8.05
C ASN A 207 2.77 -15.86 7.03
N LYS A 208 3.12 -17.08 7.47
CA LYS A 208 3.15 -18.29 6.63
C LYS A 208 1.78 -18.68 6.06
N ASN A 209 0.70 -18.22 6.68
CA ASN A 209 -0.63 -18.43 6.13
C ASN A 209 -0.80 -17.50 4.91
N MET A 210 -0.95 -18.08 3.73
CA MET A 210 -1.21 -17.36 2.48
C MET A 210 -2.70 -16.99 2.39
N VAL A 211 -3.04 -15.79 2.85
CA VAL A 211 -4.43 -15.36 3.00
C VAL A 211 -4.52 -13.82 2.97
N LEU A 212 -5.69 -13.28 2.56
CA LEU A 212 -5.99 -11.85 2.66
C LEU A 212 -6.48 -11.46 4.07
N LEU A 213 -5.60 -10.88 4.89
CA LEU A 213 -5.92 -10.38 6.24
C LEU A 213 -5.62 -8.89 6.38
N VAL A 214 -6.18 -8.09 5.47
CA VAL A 214 -6.03 -6.63 5.46
C VAL A 214 -7.38 -5.96 5.65
N SER A 215 -7.40 -4.95 6.52
CA SER A 215 -8.48 -3.96 6.58
C SER A 215 -7.88 -2.56 6.47
N SER A 216 -8.59 -1.53 6.90
CA SER A 216 -8.13 -0.16 6.79
C SER A 216 -8.66 0.76 7.88
N ILE A 217 -7.96 1.88 8.06
CA ILE A 217 -8.44 3.06 8.78
C ILE A 217 -8.36 4.26 7.85
N THR A 218 -9.41 5.09 7.88
CA THR A 218 -9.43 6.35 7.14
C THR A 218 -9.24 7.52 8.10
N SER A 219 -8.23 8.35 7.83
CA SER A 219 -8.03 9.64 8.49
C SER A 219 -8.55 10.78 7.60
N PHE A 220 -8.98 11.87 8.22
CA PHE A 220 -9.56 13.02 7.52
C PHE A 220 -8.92 14.31 8.01
N HIS A 221 -8.58 15.21 7.08
CA HIS A 221 -7.78 16.41 7.35
C HIS A 221 -8.28 17.61 6.56
N THR A 222 -7.96 18.80 7.06
CA THR A 222 -8.20 20.07 6.38
C THR A 222 -6.87 20.79 6.25
N LEU A 223 -6.52 21.18 5.03
CA LEU A 223 -5.30 21.91 4.74
C LEU A 223 -5.62 23.36 4.40
N ASP A 224 -4.75 24.24 4.85
CA ASP A 224 -4.62 25.64 4.46
C ASP A 224 -3.14 26.00 4.36
N THR A 225 -2.83 27.20 3.87
CA THR A 225 -1.46 27.65 3.60
C THR A 225 -0.54 27.68 4.82
N ASN A 226 -1.10 27.57 6.04
CA ASN A 226 -0.36 27.58 7.29
C ASN A 226 -0.20 26.16 7.88
N THR A 227 -0.67 25.14 7.15
CA THR A 227 -0.63 23.76 7.64
C THR A 227 0.82 23.26 7.68
N SER A 228 1.30 22.97 8.90
CA SER A 228 2.62 22.39 9.13
C SER A 228 2.63 20.90 8.81
N PHE A 229 3.66 20.47 8.07
CA PHE A 229 3.85 19.06 7.70
C PHE A 229 3.86 18.13 8.91
N TRP A 230 4.68 18.42 9.93
CA TRP A 230 4.81 17.53 11.10
C TRP A 230 3.58 17.57 12.00
N LYS A 231 2.84 18.68 12.02
CA LYS A 231 1.53 18.73 12.67
C LYS A 231 0.56 17.77 11.97
N LEU A 232 0.45 17.82 10.64
CA LEU A 232 -0.37 16.89 9.87
C LEU A 232 0.04 15.44 10.09
N ALA A 233 1.35 15.13 10.06
CA ALA A 233 1.84 13.78 10.33
C ALA A 233 1.42 13.30 11.73
N ARG A 234 1.52 14.14 12.76
CA ARG A 234 1.04 13.78 14.11
C ARG A 234 -0.48 13.57 14.16
N GLU A 235 -1.26 14.39 13.46
CA GLU A 235 -2.71 14.24 13.35
C GLU A 235 -3.11 12.93 12.66
N VAL A 236 -2.42 12.55 11.57
CA VAL A 236 -2.61 11.26 10.91
C VAL A 236 -2.34 10.12 11.89
N ARG A 237 -1.18 10.14 12.56
CA ARG A 237 -0.81 9.11 13.55
C ARG A 237 -1.87 8.98 14.63
N GLN A 238 -2.30 10.10 15.21
CA GLN A 238 -3.30 10.11 16.27
C GLN A 238 -4.63 9.51 15.81
N GLN A 239 -5.13 9.88 14.62
CA GLN A 239 -6.38 9.32 14.09
C GLN A 239 -6.28 7.82 13.82
N VAL A 240 -5.14 7.32 13.34
CA VAL A 240 -4.88 5.89 13.15
C VAL A 240 -4.88 5.15 14.49
N GLU A 241 -4.14 5.64 15.48
CA GLU A 241 -4.09 5.02 16.82
C GLU A 241 -5.48 4.97 17.48
N VAL A 242 -6.26 6.05 17.38
CA VAL A 242 -7.64 6.08 17.89
C VAL A 242 -8.54 5.08 17.16
N GLY A 243 -8.43 4.99 15.83
CA GLY A 243 -9.21 4.03 15.03
C GLY A 243 -8.86 2.57 15.36
N LEU A 244 -7.58 2.26 15.56
CA LEU A 244 -7.10 0.94 15.98
C LEU A 244 -7.64 0.57 17.36
N LYS A 245 -7.49 1.46 18.35
CA LYS A 245 -7.98 1.24 19.72
C LYS A 245 -9.48 1.01 19.77
N ARG A 246 -10.23 1.68 18.89
CA ARG A 246 -11.68 1.53 18.78
C ARG A 246 -12.11 0.28 18.01
N GLY A 247 -11.19 -0.38 17.31
CA GLY A 247 -11.50 -1.55 16.48
C GLY A 247 -12.22 -1.22 15.17
N ASP A 248 -12.06 0.01 14.63
CA ASP A 248 -12.72 0.43 13.38
C ASP A 248 -12.32 -0.48 12.19
N MET A 249 -11.10 -1.02 12.23
CA MET A 249 -10.59 -2.00 11.27
C MET A 249 -11.51 -3.22 11.11
N PHE A 250 -12.14 -3.70 12.20
CA PHE A 250 -13.02 -4.87 12.11
C PHE A 250 -14.34 -4.55 11.40
N THR A 251 -14.85 -3.33 11.60
CA THR A 251 -16.03 -2.86 10.87
C THR A 251 -15.74 -2.77 9.37
N GLY A 252 -14.51 -2.39 8.99
CA GLY A 252 -14.04 -2.42 7.61
C GLY A 252 -14.20 -3.79 6.96
N VAL A 253 -13.76 -4.86 7.65
CA VAL A 253 -13.91 -6.26 7.19
C VAL A 253 -15.38 -6.61 6.98
N LEU A 254 -16.22 -6.35 8.00
CA LEU A 254 -17.66 -6.65 7.97
C LEU A 254 -18.45 -5.84 6.93
N MET A 255 -17.85 -4.79 6.37
CA MET A 255 -18.46 -3.92 5.38
C MET A 255 -17.80 -4.02 4.01
N TYR A 256 -16.75 -4.83 3.85
CA TYR A 256 -15.94 -4.89 2.64
C TYR A 256 -16.79 -5.04 1.37
N LYS A 257 -17.67 -6.05 1.34
CA LYS A 257 -18.59 -6.29 0.21
C LYS A 257 -19.41 -5.05 -0.16
N LYS A 258 -20.05 -4.42 0.83
CA LYS A 258 -20.89 -3.23 0.62
C LYS A 258 -20.08 -2.03 0.13
N MET A 259 -18.87 -1.83 0.67
CA MET A 259 -17.99 -0.74 0.22
C MET A 259 -17.50 -0.99 -1.21
N PHE A 260 -17.20 -2.24 -1.56
CA PHE A 260 -16.79 -2.62 -2.90
C PHE A 260 -17.92 -2.42 -3.92
N GLU A 261 -19.14 -2.90 -3.61
CA GLU A 261 -20.34 -2.66 -4.44
C GLU A 261 -20.62 -1.16 -4.64
N LEU A 262 -20.47 -0.36 -3.58
CA LEU A 262 -20.62 1.10 -3.69
C LEU A 262 -19.53 1.71 -4.60
N GLY A 263 -18.29 1.23 -4.52
CA GLY A 263 -17.22 1.64 -5.44
C GLY A 263 -17.53 1.31 -6.90
N LEU A 264 -18.11 0.12 -7.15
CA LEU A 264 -18.53 -0.29 -8.49
C LEU A 264 -19.67 0.53 -9.07
N THR A 265 -20.47 1.21 -8.25
CA THR A 265 -21.53 2.12 -8.72
C THR A 265 -21.04 3.56 -8.92
N ARG A 266 -19.92 3.94 -8.28
CA ARG A 266 -19.32 5.28 -8.33
C ARG A 266 -17.94 5.26 -9.00
N ARG A 267 -17.87 4.65 -10.18
CA ARG A 267 -16.61 4.34 -10.90
C ARG A 267 -15.77 5.56 -11.32
N ASP A 268 -16.42 6.71 -11.41
CA ASP A 268 -15.82 7.99 -11.83
C ASP A 268 -15.67 8.98 -10.67
N GLN A 269 -15.69 8.45 -9.44
CA GLN A 269 -15.45 9.22 -8.22
C GLN A 269 -14.31 8.58 -7.44
N ALA A 270 -13.35 9.41 -7.04
CA ALA A 270 -12.30 8.96 -6.15
C ALA A 270 -12.92 8.56 -4.79
N PRO A 271 -12.78 7.30 -4.34
CA PRO A 271 -13.37 6.86 -3.07
C PRO A 271 -12.70 7.53 -1.86
N GLN A 272 -11.44 7.96 -2.03
CA GLN A 272 -10.59 8.61 -1.03
C GLN A 272 -9.61 9.54 -1.74
N THR A 273 -9.01 10.50 -1.04
CA THR A 273 -8.02 11.39 -1.64
C THR A 273 -6.71 10.67 -1.92
N VAL A 274 -6.14 10.03 -0.90
CA VAL A 274 -4.90 9.28 -1.00
C VAL A 274 -4.98 7.95 -0.27
N ALA A 275 -4.10 7.03 -0.63
CA ALA A 275 -3.87 5.76 0.06
C ALA A 275 -2.37 5.51 0.23
N ILE A 276 -1.96 5.00 1.39
CA ILE A 276 -0.58 4.57 1.63
C ILE A 276 -0.59 3.15 2.18
N SER A 277 -0.27 2.18 1.32
CA SER A 277 -0.04 0.80 1.72
C SER A 277 1.43 0.59 2.02
N ASN A 278 1.78 0.62 3.30
CA ASN A 278 3.16 0.46 3.77
C ASN A 278 3.25 -0.74 4.69
N ILE A 279 4.06 -1.72 4.30
CA ILE A 279 4.31 -2.91 5.11
C ILE A 279 5.48 -2.74 6.07
N GLY A 280 6.16 -1.59 6.03
CA GLY A 280 7.29 -1.26 6.87
C GLY A 280 8.57 -1.99 6.46
N ARG A 281 9.40 -2.28 7.47
CA ARG A 281 10.64 -3.03 7.28
C ARG A 281 10.33 -4.49 7.02
N VAL A 282 10.76 -4.97 5.87
CA VAL A 282 10.72 -6.38 5.49
C VAL A 282 11.81 -7.13 6.26
N ASN A 283 11.41 -8.15 7.02
CA ASN A 283 12.30 -8.90 7.92
C ASN A 283 12.50 -10.33 7.39
N ILE A 284 13.10 -10.46 6.21
CA ILE A 284 13.52 -11.73 5.63
C ILE A 284 15.04 -11.70 5.40
N PRO A 285 15.72 -12.86 5.32
CA PRO A 285 17.16 -12.89 5.02
C PRO A 285 17.52 -12.13 3.75
N ARG A 286 18.70 -11.50 3.75
CA ARG A 286 19.34 -10.96 2.55
C ARG A 286 20.03 -12.06 1.74
N VAL A 287 20.63 -13.05 2.41
CA VAL A 287 21.47 -14.07 1.78
C VAL A 287 20.81 -15.44 1.93
N TYR A 288 20.67 -16.16 0.80
CA TYR A 288 20.14 -17.52 0.70
C TYR A 288 21.14 -18.39 -0.08
N GLY A 289 22.21 -18.81 0.59
CA GLY A 289 23.30 -19.54 -0.06
C GLY A 289 23.97 -18.68 -1.13
N GLN A 290 23.84 -19.08 -2.40
CA GLN A 290 24.41 -18.36 -3.55
C GLN A 290 23.54 -17.18 -4.02
N PHE A 291 22.33 -17.02 -3.50
CA PHE A 291 21.45 -15.91 -3.85
C PHE A 291 21.56 -14.77 -2.84
N GLU A 292 21.67 -13.55 -3.36
CA GLU A 292 21.55 -12.34 -2.57
C GLU A 292 20.30 -11.56 -3.03
N LEU A 293 19.37 -11.33 -2.11
CA LEU A 293 18.23 -10.47 -2.32
C LEU A 293 18.66 -9.02 -2.11
N SER A 294 18.63 -8.21 -3.17
CA SER A 294 19.00 -6.79 -3.13
C SER A 294 17.80 -5.85 -2.98
N GLU A 295 16.64 -6.27 -3.50
CA GLU A 295 15.40 -5.50 -3.51
C GLU A 295 14.20 -6.43 -3.34
N ILE A 296 13.20 -5.97 -2.59
CA ILE A 296 11.88 -6.57 -2.56
C ILE A 296 10.83 -5.47 -2.44
N SER A 297 9.88 -5.46 -3.36
CA SER A 297 8.86 -4.42 -3.48
C SER A 297 7.55 -5.02 -4.04
N PHE A 298 6.47 -4.25 -4.01
CA PHE A 298 5.19 -4.69 -4.56
C PHE A 298 4.43 -3.52 -5.18
N ALA A 299 3.60 -3.84 -6.17
CA ALA A 299 2.63 -2.93 -6.77
C ALA A 299 1.27 -3.63 -6.87
N SER A 300 0.18 -2.88 -6.71
CA SER A 300 -1.17 -3.40 -6.92
C SER A 300 -1.77 -2.93 -8.25
N ALA A 301 -2.60 -3.77 -8.86
CA ALA A 301 -3.39 -3.35 -10.02
C ALA A 301 -4.37 -2.25 -9.60
N GLN A 302 -4.38 -1.13 -10.33
CA GLN A 302 -5.17 0.08 -10.00
C GLN A 302 -6.07 0.56 -11.13
N ALA A 303 -6.17 -0.19 -12.24
CA ALA A 303 -7.00 0.19 -13.40
C ALA A 303 -8.43 0.60 -13.01
N MET A 304 -9.06 -0.07 -12.05
CA MET A 304 -10.43 0.22 -11.61
C MET A 304 -10.58 1.57 -10.88
N PHE A 305 -9.58 1.96 -10.08
CA PHE A 305 -9.71 3.08 -9.13
C PHE A 305 -9.09 4.37 -9.68
N GLY A 306 -9.92 5.19 -10.34
CA GLY A 306 -9.51 6.51 -10.80
C GLY A 306 -9.56 7.57 -9.69
N GLY A 307 -8.70 8.58 -9.77
CA GLY A 307 -8.72 9.77 -8.91
C GLY A 307 -8.20 9.58 -7.48
N ILE A 308 -7.88 8.36 -7.04
CA ILE A 308 -7.14 8.11 -5.79
C ILE A 308 -5.64 8.03 -6.10
N VAL A 309 -4.82 8.67 -5.26
CA VAL A 309 -3.36 8.53 -5.34
C VAL A 309 -2.89 7.49 -4.33
N LEU A 310 -2.37 6.37 -4.82
CA LEU A 310 -1.88 5.27 -3.99
C LEU A 310 -0.35 5.21 -4.01
N ALA A 311 0.26 5.01 -2.84
CA ALA A 311 1.64 4.54 -2.72
C ALA A 311 1.67 3.13 -2.10
N ASN A 312 2.42 2.23 -2.72
CA ASN A 312 2.86 0.96 -2.13
C ASN A 312 4.31 1.12 -1.68
N VAL A 313 4.58 0.85 -0.40
CA VAL A 313 5.87 1.16 0.24
C VAL A 313 6.40 -0.07 0.95
N THR A 314 7.67 -0.35 0.70
CA THR A 314 8.46 -1.37 1.37
C THR A 314 9.79 -0.78 1.82
N THR A 315 10.38 -1.34 2.88
CA THR A 315 11.75 -0.98 3.29
C THR A 315 12.55 -2.25 3.50
N PHE A 316 13.66 -2.38 2.80
CA PHE A 316 14.53 -3.56 2.86
C PHE A 316 15.99 -3.14 2.74
N GLU A 317 16.86 -3.71 3.58
CA GLU A 317 18.28 -3.34 3.68
C GLU A 317 18.54 -1.82 3.72
N GLY A 318 17.71 -1.11 4.50
CA GLY A 318 17.80 0.34 4.69
C GLY A 318 17.22 1.18 3.56
N LYS A 319 16.99 0.62 2.37
CA LYS A 319 16.40 1.32 1.22
C LYS A 319 14.88 1.25 1.27
N MET A 320 14.21 2.32 0.83
CA MET A 320 12.74 2.35 0.71
C MET A 320 12.35 2.32 -0.77
N PHE A 321 11.55 1.33 -1.15
CA PHE A 321 11.05 1.18 -2.51
C PHE A 321 9.58 1.56 -2.58
N LEU A 322 9.23 2.40 -3.55
CA LEU A 322 7.90 2.99 -3.69
C LEU A 322 7.34 2.76 -5.09
N HIS A 323 6.16 2.17 -5.15
CA HIS A 323 5.35 2.09 -6.37
C HIS A 323 4.10 2.96 -6.21
N PHE A 324 3.79 3.71 -7.26
CA PHE A 324 2.58 4.52 -7.36
C PHE A 324 1.75 4.02 -8.54
N PRO A 325 1.02 2.91 -8.37
CA PRO A 325 0.12 2.45 -9.41
C PRO A 325 -1.10 3.36 -9.51
N PHE A 326 -1.58 3.59 -10.73
CA PHE A 326 -2.70 4.49 -11.01
C PHE A 326 -3.49 4.05 -12.24
N SER A 327 -4.71 4.55 -12.37
CA SER A 327 -5.57 4.25 -13.51
C SER A 327 -5.28 5.20 -14.70
N LYS A 328 -4.85 4.63 -15.83
CA LYS A 328 -4.81 5.30 -17.13
C LYS A 328 -6.10 4.99 -17.91
N PRO A 329 -6.67 5.95 -18.65
CA PRO A 329 -6.24 7.35 -18.83
C PRO A 329 -6.85 8.32 -17.80
N ALA A 330 -7.42 7.82 -16.69
CA ALA A 330 -8.03 8.68 -15.67
C ALA A 330 -7.05 9.73 -15.13
N ILE A 331 -5.78 9.36 -14.96
CA ILE A 331 -4.66 10.24 -14.71
C ILE A 331 -3.55 9.94 -15.73
N SER A 332 -2.88 10.96 -16.26
CA SER A 332 -1.74 10.78 -17.17
C SER A 332 -0.46 10.36 -16.43
N GLN A 333 0.50 9.81 -17.19
CA GLN A 333 1.83 9.49 -16.66
C GLN A 333 2.53 10.75 -16.12
N GLU A 334 2.49 11.84 -16.88
CA GLU A 334 3.13 13.10 -16.54
C GLU A 334 2.58 13.71 -15.23
N THR A 335 1.25 13.72 -15.07
CA THR A 335 0.62 14.18 -13.82
C THR A 335 1.06 13.34 -12.63
N MET A 336 1.10 12.01 -12.79
CA MET A 336 1.51 11.13 -11.69
C MET A 336 3.00 11.29 -11.36
N GLU A 337 3.87 11.40 -12.36
CA GLU A 337 5.31 11.65 -12.15
C GLU A 337 5.55 12.96 -11.42
N THR A 338 4.89 14.04 -11.85
CA THR A 338 4.97 15.35 -11.18
C THR A 338 4.53 15.27 -9.72
N LEU A 339 3.44 14.53 -9.45
CA LEU A 339 2.94 14.35 -8.09
C LEU A 339 3.93 13.54 -7.24
N VAL A 340 4.47 12.46 -7.78
CA VAL A 340 5.43 11.60 -7.10
C VAL A 340 6.73 12.34 -6.81
N ASP A 341 7.20 13.17 -7.72
CA ASP A 341 8.41 13.98 -7.51
C ASP A 341 8.19 15.04 -6.41
N SER A 342 7.00 15.66 -6.37
CA SER A 342 6.62 16.54 -5.24
C SER A 342 6.50 15.79 -3.92
N PHE A 343 5.94 14.57 -3.93
CA PHE A 343 5.87 13.72 -2.75
C PHE A 343 7.28 13.42 -2.20
N LEU A 344 8.23 13.07 -3.08
CA LEU A 344 9.60 12.79 -2.69
C LEU A 344 10.32 14.04 -2.17
N SER A 345 10.11 15.20 -2.80
CA SER A 345 10.71 16.44 -2.32
C SER A 345 10.26 16.76 -0.89
N TYR A 346 8.97 16.59 -0.57
CA TYR A 346 8.49 16.75 0.81
C TYR A 346 9.17 15.79 1.78
N LEU A 347 9.40 14.53 1.41
CA LEU A 347 10.09 13.58 2.29
C LEU A 347 11.56 13.94 2.51
N VAL A 348 12.27 14.37 1.47
CA VAL A 348 13.68 14.76 1.53
C VAL A 348 13.85 16.06 2.33
N ASP A 349 12.98 17.04 2.12
CA ASP A 349 13.01 18.30 2.89
C ASP A 349 12.62 18.05 4.35
N ALA A 350 11.65 17.16 4.59
CA ALA A 350 11.28 16.71 5.92
C ALA A 350 12.46 16.05 6.63
N SER A 351 13.17 15.10 5.98
CA SER A 351 14.32 14.40 6.59
C SER A 351 15.39 15.39 7.04
N LYS A 352 15.68 16.40 6.20
CA LYS A 352 16.66 17.46 6.46
C LYS A 352 16.17 18.55 7.43
N GLY A 353 14.90 18.54 7.83
CA GLY A 353 14.31 19.57 8.70
C GLY A 353 14.13 20.92 8.02
N LYS A 354 14.06 20.95 6.68
CA LYS A 354 13.93 22.16 5.85
C LYS A 354 12.53 22.28 5.24
N ILE A 355 11.53 21.65 5.85
CA ILE A 355 10.20 21.57 5.27
C ILE A 355 9.37 22.83 5.50
N SER A 356 8.93 23.44 4.41
CA SER A 356 8.01 24.57 4.41
C SER A 356 6.58 24.13 4.77
N PRO A 357 5.73 25.06 5.27
CA PRO A 357 4.29 24.85 5.34
C PRO A 357 3.71 24.51 3.95
N TRP A 358 2.50 23.92 3.93
CA TRP A 358 1.81 23.62 2.68
C TRP A 358 1.59 24.91 1.86
N ALA A 359 2.19 24.99 0.67
CA ALA A 359 1.97 26.10 -0.26
C ALA A 359 0.96 25.66 -1.32
N SER A 360 -0.12 26.44 -1.47
CA SER A 360 -1.23 26.18 -2.40
C SER A 360 -0.89 26.55 -3.84
#